data_AF-A0A960LNN6-F1
#
_entry.id   AF-A0A960LNN6-F1
#
_cell.length_a   1.000
_cell.length_b   1.000
_cell.length_c   1.000
_cell.angle_alpha   90.00
_cell.angle_beta   90.00
_cell.angle_gamma   90.00
#
_symmetry.space_group_name_H-M   'P 1'
#
loop_
_entity.id
_entity.type
_entity.pdbx_description
1 polymer ?
#
loop_
_entity_poly.entity_id
_entity_poly.type
_entity_poly.pdbx_seq_one_letter_code
_entity_poly.pdbx_strand_id
1 'polypeptide(L)'
;MRCRRAVPDSEIFDAIENSAQIKNEQDLNLYGSPDNRWPEVDYYDIQEVVSSYDNPIKRLWEASAFGSLQYYHLNFAPALVQMLFPGDPLICAGESVKRMKTRHVFEWGPEICSTELIVPSPMIAREGMNLKGEKSTRCLANTGPRRFLVIEFGGATIEAQACLHMHLAMRLPLAMVVHSGGRSLHGWYFVAGLSEDSANSFMRYAVSLGAGPHTWTPCQAVCTPGGERRVGSELVRQEVYFLNANYEK
;
A
#
# COMPACT_ATOMS: atom_id res chain seq x y z
N MET A 1 21.30 12.98 -0.11
CA MET A 1 21.09 12.19 1.12
C MET A 1 21.05 10.71 0.76
N ARG A 2 21.95 9.88 1.31
CA ARG A 2 21.97 8.43 1.05
C ARG A 2 20.97 7.74 1.99
N CYS A 3 19.81 7.36 1.48
CA CYS A 3 18.90 6.46 2.17
C CYS A 3 19.38 5.02 1.93
N ARG A 4 20.11 4.43 2.88
CA ARG A 4 20.43 3.01 2.88
C ARG A 4 19.82 2.40 4.14
N ARG A 5 18.74 1.64 3.98
CA ARG A 5 18.30 0.69 5.01
C ARG A 5 19.38 -0.38 5.11
N ALA A 6 19.82 -0.70 6.33
CA ALA A 6 20.63 -1.89 6.53
C ALA A 6 19.78 -3.11 6.17
N VAL A 7 20.15 -3.80 5.09
CA VAL A 7 19.51 -5.04 4.67
C VAL A 7 20.20 -6.17 5.43
N PRO A 8 19.48 -6.96 6.24
CA PRO A 8 20.08 -8.11 6.92
C PRO A 8 20.60 -9.12 5.89
N ASP A 9 21.73 -9.76 6.17
CA ASP A 9 22.31 -10.76 5.26
C ASP A 9 21.31 -11.86 4.89
N SER A 10 20.44 -12.25 5.82
CA SER A 10 19.37 -13.22 5.56
C SER A 10 18.41 -12.79 4.45
N GLU A 11 18.10 -11.50 4.33
CA GLU A 11 17.24 -10.96 3.27
C GLU A 11 17.95 -10.99 1.91
N ILE A 12 19.28 -10.79 1.90
CA ILE A 12 20.11 -10.91 0.69
C ILE A 12 20.18 -12.37 0.24
N PHE A 13 20.47 -13.30 1.15
CA PHE A 13 20.55 -14.73 0.84
C PHE A 13 19.20 -15.31 0.45
N ASP A 14 18.12 -14.95 1.15
CA ASP A 14 16.76 -15.34 0.76
C ASP A 14 16.42 -14.81 -0.64
N ALA A 15 16.80 -13.58 -0.99
CA ALA A 15 16.57 -13.05 -2.34
C ALA A 15 17.34 -13.82 -3.41
N ILE A 16 18.59 -14.22 -3.15
CA ILE A 16 19.42 -15.03 -4.06
C ILE A 16 18.81 -16.42 -4.23
N GLU A 17 18.49 -17.13 -3.14
CA GLU A 17 17.91 -18.47 -3.20
C GLU A 17 16.55 -18.47 -3.91
N ASN A 18 15.69 -17.49 -3.62
CA ASN A 18 14.39 -17.36 -4.30
C ASN A 18 14.55 -17.09 -5.80
N SER A 19 15.56 -16.32 -6.22
CA SER A 19 15.85 -16.07 -7.63
C SER A 19 16.32 -17.34 -8.37
N ALA A 20 17.03 -18.23 -7.68
CA ALA A 20 17.52 -19.49 -8.24
C ALA A 20 16.42 -20.57 -8.37
N GLN A 21 15.29 -20.42 -7.68
CA GLN A 21 14.18 -21.37 -7.70
C GLN A 21 13.12 -21.10 -8.79
N ILE A 22 13.22 -19.99 -9.53
CA ILE A 22 12.33 -19.67 -10.65
C ILE A 22 12.67 -20.62 -11.82
N LYS A 23 11.80 -21.61 -12.08
CA LYS A 23 12.06 -22.69 -13.05
C LYS A 23 11.23 -22.61 -14.33
N ASN A 24 10.17 -21.79 -14.41
CA ASN A 24 9.24 -21.80 -15.54
C ASN A 24 9.00 -20.41 -16.17
N GLU A 25 8.74 -20.38 -17.49
CA GLU A 25 8.40 -19.17 -18.26
C GLU A 25 7.13 -18.44 -17.79
N GLN A 26 6.19 -19.16 -17.15
CA GLN A 26 5.01 -18.55 -16.53
C GLN A 26 5.35 -17.74 -15.26
N ASP A 27 6.38 -18.15 -14.51
CA ASP A 27 6.88 -17.39 -13.35
C ASP A 27 7.72 -16.20 -13.80
N LEU A 28 8.43 -16.30 -14.93
CA LEU A 28 9.18 -15.20 -15.54
C LEU A 28 8.27 -14.05 -16.02
N ASN A 29 7.06 -14.35 -16.51
CA ASN A 29 6.08 -13.34 -16.91
C ASN A 29 5.46 -12.57 -15.73
N LEU A 30 5.49 -13.12 -14.51
CA LEU A 30 5.17 -12.38 -13.28
C LEU A 30 6.27 -11.37 -12.90
N TYR A 31 7.47 -11.52 -13.46
CA TYR A 31 8.67 -10.74 -13.17
C TYR A 31 9.25 -10.05 -14.42
N GLY A 32 8.41 -9.55 -15.33
CA GLY A 32 8.75 -8.48 -16.28
C GLY A 32 9.83 -8.75 -17.35
N SER A 33 9.64 -8.14 -18.52
CA SER A 33 10.56 -8.22 -19.67
C SER A 33 11.93 -7.52 -19.41
N PRO A 34 12.92 -7.60 -20.33
CA PRO A 34 14.33 -7.22 -20.11
C PRO A 34 14.63 -5.79 -19.65
N ASP A 35 13.66 -4.87 -19.64
CA ASP A 35 13.83 -3.53 -19.07
C ASP A 35 13.41 -3.48 -17.58
N ASN A 36 13.91 -4.46 -16.83
CA ASN A 36 13.47 -4.82 -15.47
C ASN A 36 13.94 -3.84 -14.38
N ARG A 37 14.48 -2.67 -14.77
CA ARG A 37 14.87 -1.61 -13.84
C ARG A 37 13.73 -0.60 -13.69
N TRP A 38 13.43 -0.26 -12.44
CA TRP A 38 12.56 0.87 -12.15
C TRP A 38 13.16 2.16 -12.72
N PRO A 39 12.34 3.12 -13.19
CA PRO A 39 12.84 4.36 -13.76
C PRO A 39 13.64 5.16 -12.72
N GLU A 40 14.55 6.01 -13.21
CA GLU A 40 15.23 6.97 -12.36
C GLU A 40 14.26 8.04 -11.86
N VAL A 41 14.58 8.62 -10.70
CA VAL A 41 13.77 9.68 -10.10
C VAL A 41 13.96 10.97 -10.88
N ASP A 42 12.86 11.55 -11.34
CA ASP A 42 12.82 12.84 -12.00
C ASP A 42 12.56 13.96 -10.98
N TYR A 43 13.64 14.62 -10.57
CA TYR A 43 13.57 15.71 -9.61
C TYR A 43 12.93 16.98 -10.17
N TYR A 44 12.93 17.17 -11.49
CA TYR A 44 12.30 18.33 -12.13
C TYR A 44 10.78 18.19 -12.06
N ASP A 45 10.26 17.03 -12.48
CA ASP A 45 8.82 16.72 -12.38
C ASP A 45 8.33 16.80 -10.93
N ILE A 46 9.10 16.29 -9.96
CA ILE A 46 8.75 16.41 -8.54
C ILE A 46 8.63 17.88 -8.13
N GLN A 47 9.59 18.72 -8.51
CA GLN A 47 9.58 20.14 -8.17
C GLN A 47 8.38 20.87 -8.81
N GLU A 48 8.10 20.59 -10.09
CA GLU A 48 6.95 21.13 -10.79
C GLU A 48 5.64 20.75 -10.10
N VAL A 49 5.47 19.46 -9.78
CA VAL A 49 4.27 18.99 -9.06
C VAL A 49 4.15 19.66 -7.69
N VAL A 50 5.22 19.66 -6.88
CA VAL A 50 5.16 20.21 -5.52
C VAL A 50 4.86 21.71 -5.53
N SER A 51 5.41 22.46 -6.49
CA SER A 51 5.15 23.90 -6.64
C SER A 51 3.77 24.24 -7.20
N SER A 52 3.02 23.26 -7.72
CA SER A 52 1.70 23.48 -8.31
C SER A 52 0.55 23.48 -7.29
N TYR A 53 0.82 23.16 -6.02
CA TYR A 53 -0.21 23.06 -4.98
C TYR A 53 0.13 23.89 -3.74
N ASP A 54 -0.81 24.73 -3.35
CA ASP A 54 -0.80 25.41 -2.05
C ASP A 54 -1.67 24.65 -1.03
N ASN A 55 -1.16 24.50 0.19
CA ASN A 55 -1.84 23.84 1.32
C ASN A 55 -2.38 22.43 0.98
N PRO A 56 -1.54 21.50 0.50
CA PRO A 56 -1.99 20.22 -0.07
C PRO A 56 -2.72 19.33 0.93
N ILE A 57 -2.33 19.34 2.21
CA ILE A 57 -3.01 18.56 3.27
C ILE A 57 -4.44 19.05 3.46
N LYS A 58 -4.62 20.37 3.55
CA LYS A 58 -5.96 20.98 3.66
C LYS A 58 -6.80 20.64 2.44
N ARG A 59 -6.23 20.69 1.23
CA ARG A 59 -6.93 20.33 0.00
C ARG A 59 -7.36 18.86 -0.03
N LEU A 60 -6.51 17.94 0.44
CA LEU A 60 -6.90 16.53 0.60
C LEU A 60 -8.09 16.38 1.56
N TRP A 61 -8.07 17.07 2.70
CA TRP A 61 -9.20 17.06 3.63
C TRP A 61 -10.47 17.63 3.03
N GLU A 62 -10.39 18.76 2.32
CA GLU A 62 -11.54 19.41 1.68
C GLU A 62 -12.12 18.58 0.52
N ALA A 63 -11.28 17.85 -0.21
CA ALA A 63 -11.71 16.97 -1.29
C ALA A 63 -12.27 15.62 -0.80
N SER A 64 -12.07 15.28 0.47
CA SER A 64 -12.56 14.03 1.06
C SER A 64 -14.10 13.98 1.05
N ALA A 65 -14.67 12.80 0.81
CA ALA A 65 -16.11 12.52 0.74
C ALA A 65 -16.89 12.85 2.02
N PHE A 66 -16.20 13.31 3.08
CA PHE A 66 -16.77 13.71 4.36
C PHE A 66 -16.79 15.23 4.59
N GLY A 67 -16.72 16.04 3.52
CA GLY A 67 -16.72 17.52 3.53
C GLY A 67 -17.10 18.17 4.86
N SER A 68 -16.11 18.78 5.52
CA SER A 68 -16.19 19.61 6.74
C SER A 68 -17.06 19.15 7.94
N LEU A 69 -17.63 17.95 7.96
CA LEU A 69 -18.47 17.44 9.04
C LEU A 69 -17.73 16.42 9.90
N GLN A 70 -17.25 16.92 11.05
CA GLN A 70 -16.86 16.20 12.26
C GLN A 70 -16.10 14.87 12.07
N TYR A 71 -14.81 15.06 11.80
CA TYR A 71 -13.70 14.09 11.74
C TYR A 71 -13.56 13.12 12.94
N TYR A 72 -14.38 13.23 13.98
CA TYR A 72 -14.21 12.44 15.20
C TYR A 72 -14.85 11.04 15.13
N HIS A 73 -15.80 10.81 14.23
CA HIS A 73 -16.64 9.59 14.28
C HIS A 73 -16.34 8.52 13.24
N LEU A 74 -15.61 8.83 12.16
CA LEU A 74 -15.25 7.84 11.13
C LEU A 74 -13.90 7.15 11.40
N ASN A 75 -13.38 7.32 12.62
CA ASN A 75 -12.21 6.66 13.18
C ASN A 75 -12.42 5.15 13.44
N PHE A 76 -13.25 4.48 12.63
CA PHE A 76 -13.61 3.09 12.79
C PHE A 76 -12.95 2.26 11.67
N ALA A 77 -11.76 1.74 11.96
CA ALA A 77 -11.01 0.84 11.09
C ALA A 77 -11.88 -0.25 10.45
N PRO A 78 -12.83 -0.91 11.17
CA PRO A 78 -13.68 -1.92 10.56
C PRO A 78 -14.54 -1.37 9.41
N ALA A 79 -15.13 -0.19 9.55
CA ALA A 79 -15.93 0.42 8.49
C ALA A 79 -15.07 0.81 7.28
N LEU A 80 -13.88 1.38 7.53
CA LEU A 80 -12.93 1.72 6.48
C LEU A 80 -12.49 0.50 5.68
N VAL A 81 -12.13 -0.58 6.38
CA VAL A 81 -11.72 -1.84 5.76
C VAL A 81 -12.89 -2.49 5.01
N GLN A 82 -14.11 -2.50 5.56
CA GLN A 82 -15.29 -3.02 4.86
C GLN A 82 -15.62 -2.27 3.57
N MET A 83 -15.45 -0.96 3.57
CA MET A 83 -15.64 -0.14 2.36
C MET A 83 -14.54 -0.38 1.33
N LEU A 84 -13.29 -0.60 1.75
CA LEU A 84 -12.20 -0.94 0.83
C LEU A 84 -12.35 -2.36 0.28
N PHE A 85 -12.89 -3.29 1.07
CA PHE A 85 -13.01 -4.71 0.75
C PHE A 85 -14.48 -5.18 0.89
N PRO A 86 -15.37 -4.75 -0.02
CA PRO A 86 -16.78 -5.13 0.01
C PRO A 86 -16.99 -6.61 -0.31
N GLY A 87 -18.08 -7.19 0.19
CA GLY A 87 -18.44 -8.59 -0.07
C GLY A 87 -17.76 -9.62 0.84
N ASP A 88 -17.18 -9.18 1.95
CA ASP A 88 -16.53 -10.02 2.98
C ASP A 88 -15.41 -10.95 2.46
N PRO A 89 -14.46 -10.47 1.65
CA PRO A 89 -13.34 -11.28 1.20
C PRO A 89 -12.41 -11.64 2.36
N LEU A 90 -11.52 -12.60 2.14
CA LEU A 90 -10.38 -12.82 3.04
C LEU A 90 -9.38 -11.67 2.89
N ILE A 91 -8.93 -11.11 4.02
CA ILE A 91 -7.84 -10.13 4.07
C ILE A 91 -6.77 -10.59 5.06
N CYS A 92 -5.51 -10.26 4.76
CA CYS A 92 -4.38 -10.54 5.63
C CYS A 92 -3.97 -9.26 6.37
N ALA A 93 -4.10 -9.24 7.69
CA ALA A 93 -3.76 -8.09 8.53
C ALA A 93 -3.08 -8.53 9.84
N GLY A 94 -2.41 -7.62 10.54
CA GLY A 94 -1.79 -7.91 11.83
C GLY A 94 -0.97 -6.77 12.45
N GLU A 95 -0.52 -6.99 13.69
CA GLU A 95 0.31 -6.05 14.46
C GLU A 95 1.72 -5.86 13.85
N SER A 96 2.19 -6.84 13.09
CA SER A 96 3.49 -6.82 12.43
C SER A 96 3.51 -7.92 11.37
N VAL A 97 4.51 -7.90 10.48
CA VAL A 97 4.70 -8.95 9.45
C VAL A 97 4.74 -10.36 10.05
N LYS A 98 5.28 -10.52 11.27
CA LYS A 98 5.37 -11.82 11.97
C LYS A 98 4.06 -12.25 12.63
N ARG A 99 3.08 -11.35 12.74
CA ARG A 99 1.81 -11.55 13.46
C ARG A 99 0.60 -11.27 12.57
N MET A 100 0.73 -11.55 11.28
CA MET A 100 -0.39 -11.41 10.34
C MET A 100 -1.23 -12.68 10.27
N LYS A 101 -2.54 -12.51 10.23
CA LYS A 101 -3.52 -13.58 10.05
C LYS A 101 -4.38 -13.29 8.83
N THR A 102 -4.93 -14.32 8.21
CA THR A 102 -5.91 -14.16 7.14
C THR A 102 -7.27 -14.59 7.60
N ARG A 103 -8.23 -13.67 7.55
CA ARG A 103 -9.60 -13.83 8.03
C ARG A 103 -10.56 -13.07 7.13
N HIS A 104 -11.83 -13.45 7.17
CA HIS A 104 -12.88 -12.66 6.52
C HIS A 104 -12.92 -11.26 7.12
N VAL A 105 -13.24 -10.25 6.32
CA VAL A 105 -13.32 -8.85 6.78
C VAL A 105 -14.21 -8.73 8.02
N PHE A 106 -15.37 -9.41 8.04
CA PHE A 106 -16.29 -9.37 9.19
C PHE A 106 -15.77 -10.11 10.42
N GLU A 107 -14.94 -11.15 10.25
CA GLU A 107 -14.31 -11.86 11.38
C GLU A 107 -13.31 -10.99 12.15
N TRP A 108 -12.75 -9.97 11.52
CA TRP A 108 -11.85 -9.05 12.21
C TRP A 108 -12.57 -8.20 13.25
N GLY A 109 -13.79 -7.74 12.95
CA GLY A 109 -14.55 -6.87 13.84
C GLY A 109 -13.69 -5.74 14.42
N PRO A 110 -13.82 -5.43 15.72
CA PRO A 110 -12.99 -4.42 16.39
C PRO A 110 -11.48 -4.73 16.43
N GLU A 111 -11.04 -5.99 16.27
CA GLU A 111 -9.62 -6.36 16.34
C GLU A 111 -8.81 -5.72 15.21
N ILE A 112 -9.42 -5.33 14.09
CA ILE A 112 -8.70 -4.65 13.00
C ILE A 112 -8.09 -3.31 13.46
N CYS A 113 -8.67 -2.67 14.48
CA CYS A 113 -8.16 -1.42 15.05
C CYS A 113 -6.75 -1.57 15.66
N SER A 114 -6.39 -2.76 16.13
CA SER A 114 -5.06 -3.02 16.73
C SER A 114 -4.04 -3.57 15.73
N THR A 115 -4.41 -3.66 14.45
CA THR A 115 -3.47 -4.06 13.40
C THR A 115 -2.70 -2.84 12.89
N GLU A 116 -1.40 -3.01 12.67
CA GLU A 116 -0.55 -1.98 12.06
C GLU A 116 -0.52 -2.12 10.54
N LEU A 117 -0.65 -3.35 10.07
CA LEU A 117 -0.40 -3.74 8.70
C LEU A 117 -1.55 -4.55 8.11
N ILE A 118 -1.81 -4.34 6.82
CA ILE A 118 -2.79 -5.05 6.00
C ILE A 118 -2.19 -5.27 4.60
N VAL A 119 -2.54 -6.38 3.94
CA VAL A 119 -2.26 -6.60 2.52
C VAL A 119 -3.34 -5.89 1.69
N PRO A 120 -2.99 -5.05 0.71
CA PRO A 120 -3.95 -4.20 -0.01
C PRO A 120 -4.77 -4.95 -1.07
N SER A 121 -4.79 -6.29 -1.03
CA SER A 121 -5.51 -7.15 -1.96
C SER A 121 -6.12 -8.34 -1.21
N PRO A 122 -7.30 -8.84 -1.66
CA PRO A 122 -7.90 -10.05 -1.11
C PRO A 122 -6.95 -11.25 -1.14
N MET A 123 -7.08 -12.13 -0.17
CA MET A 123 -6.39 -13.41 -0.12
C MET A 123 -7.27 -14.50 -0.75
N ILE A 124 -6.64 -15.53 -1.32
CA ILE A 124 -7.32 -16.66 -1.97
C ILE A 124 -7.80 -17.68 -0.93
N ALA A 125 -7.00 -17.91 0.12
CA ALA A 125 -7.29 -18.82 1.22
C ALA A 125 -6.73 -18.26 2.55
N ARG A 126 -6.94 -18.96 3.66
CA ARG A 126 -6.36 -18.56 4.95
C ARG A 126 -4.84 -18.70 4.98
N GLU A 127 -4.31 -19.67 4.24
CA GLU A 127 -2.87 -19.93 4.11
C GLU A 127 -2.59 -20.44 2.69
N GLY A 128 -1.39 -20.16 2.19
CA GLY A 128 -0.82 -20.78 0.99
C GLY A 128 0.61 -21.23 1.25
N MET A 129 1.24 -21.88 0.27
CA MET A 129 2.66 -22.27 0.39
C MET A 129 3.57 -21.10 -0.01
N ASN A 130 4.59 -20.83 0.79
CA ASN A 130 5.65 -19.88 0.44
C ASN A 130 6.71 -20.55 -0.46
N LEU A 131 7.71 -19.78 -0.91
CA LEU A 131 8.80 -20.30 -1.76
C LEU A 131 9.67 -21.35 -1.03
N LYS A 132 9.65 -21.38 0.31
CA LYS A 132 10.32 -22.40 1.14
C LYS A 132 9.49 -23.68 1.32
N GLY A 133 8.29 -23.75 0.73
CA GLY A 133 7.37 -24.89 0.85
C GLY A 133 6.60 -24.93 2.17
N GLU A 134 6.60 -23.85 2.95
CA GLU A 134 5.95 -23.75 4.24
C GLU A 134 4.60 -23.03 4.13
N LYS A 135 3.65 -23.36 5.02
CA LYS A 135 2.38 -22.64 5.12
C LYS A 135 2.60 -21.21 5.59
N SER A 136 1.97 -20.25 4.92
CA SER A 136 2.02 -18.84 5.26
C SER A 136 0.68 -18.15 4.97
N THR A 137 0.24 -17.31 5.91
CA THR A 137 -0.94 -16.46 5.74
C THR A 137 -0.69 -15.34 4.72
N ARG A 138 0.57 -14.90 4.58
CA ARG A 138 1.03 -13.82 3.71
C ARG A 138 2.11 -14.31 2.75
N CYS A 139 1.71 -14.81 1.59
CA CYS A 139 2.60 -15.19 0.50
C CYS A 139 1.96 -14.89 -0.86
N LEU A 140 2.78 -14.87 -1.92
CA LEU A 140 2.30 -14.62 -3.29
C LEU A 140 1.27 -15.66 -3.72
N ALA A 141 1.51 -16.94 -3.44
CA ALA A 141 0.58 -18.03 -3.76
C ALA A 141 -0.77 -17.94 -3.03
N ASN A 142 -0.87 -17.14 -1.96
CA ASN A 142 -2.12 -16.91 -1.24
C ASN A 142 -2.77 -15.55 -1.57
N THR A 143 -2.12 -14.70 -2.37
CA THR A 143 -2.62 -13.35 -2.66
C THR A 143 -3.42 -13.38 -3.96
N GLY A 144 -4.66 -12.89 -3.92
CA GLY A 144 -5.52 -12.79 -5.09
C GLY A 144 -5.11 -11.65 -6.03
N PRO A 145 -5.92 -11.39 -7.07
CA PRO A 145 -5.70 -10.28 -7.99
C PRO A 145 -5.59 -8.94 -7.26
N ARG A 146 -4.75 -8.05 -7.80
CA ARG A 146 -4.45 -6.76 -7.18
C ARG A 146 -5.72 -5.91 -7.13
N ARG A 147 -6.16 -5.56 -5.92
CA ARG A 147 -7.32 -4.69 -5.73
C ARG A 147 -6.93 -3.23 -5.60
N PHE A 148 -5.94 -2.98 -4.76
CA PHE A 148 -5.31 -1.67 -4.62
C PHE A 148 -3.82 -1.77 -4.89
N LEU A 149 -3.29 -0.72 -5.51
CA LEU A 149 -1.86 -0.43 -5.51
C LEU A 149 -1.64 0.75 -4.55
N VAL A 150 -0.76 0.56 -3.58
CA VAL A 150 -0.47 1.57 -2.56
C VAL A 150 0.84 2.25 -2.89
N ILE A 151 0.82 3.56 -3.00
CA ILE A 151 2.01 4.37 -3.27
C ILE A 151 2.45 5.05 -1.99
N GLU A 152 3.74 5.06 -1.72
CA GLU A 152 4.32 5.85 -0.64
C GLU A 152 5.63 6.54 -1.05
N PHE A 153 5.84 7.74 -0.49
CA PHE A 153 6.92 8.66 -0.84
C PHE A 153 7.79 8.97 0.38
N GLY A 154 8.32 7.93 1.05
CA GLY A 154 9.03 8.06 2.33
C GLY A 154 10.31 8.95 2.32
N GLY A 155 10.77 9.39 1.15
CA GLY A 155 11.88 10.33 1.00
C GLY A 155 11.50 11.82 0.98
N ALA A 156 10.20 12.16 0.91
CA ALA A 156 9.71 13.53 0.80
C ALA A 156 9.05 14.02 2.11
N THR A 157 8.83 15.33 2.25
CA THR A 157 8.06 15.90 3.38
C THR A 157 6.58 15.55 3.24
N ILE A 158 5.83 15.46 4.34
CA ILE A 158 4.39 15.11 4.32
C ILE A 158 3.59 16.00 3.35
N GLU A 159 3.89 17.30 3.29
CA GLU A 159 3.26 18.23 2.35
C GLU A 159 3.58 17.89 0.88
N ALA A 160 4.85 17.62 0.56
CA ALA A 160 5.24 17.21 -0.78
C ALA A 160 4.62 15.86 -1.17
N GLN A 161 4.54 14.91 -0.25
CA GLN A 161 3.85 13.63 -0.46
C GLN A 161 2.37 13.85 -0.80
N ALA A 162 1.70 14.79 -0.11
CA ALA A 162 0.33 15.15 -0.40
C ALA A 162 0.16 15.76 -1.80
N CYS A 163 1.06 16.67 -2.23
CA CYS A 163 1.07 17.20 -3.60
C CYS A 163 1.18 16.07 -4.64
N LEU A 164 2.10 15.13 -4.41
CA LEU A 164 2.34 13.99 -5.31
C LEU A 164 1.13 13.05 -5.37
N HIS A 165 0.46 12.80 -4.24
CA HIS A 165 -0.79 12.02 -4.23
C HIS A 165 -1.92 12.72 -4.97
N MET A 166 -2.09 14.03 -4.80
CA MET A 166 -3.07 14.81 -5.55
C MET A 166 -2.80 14.74 -7.06
N HIS A 167 -1.54 14.83 -7.46
CA HIS A 167 -1.14 14.72 -8.87
C HIS A 167 -1.39 13.33 -9.46
N LEU A 168 -1.07 12.28 -8.72
CA LEU A 168 -1.32 10.90 -9.13
C LEU A 168 -2.83 10.56 -9.18
N ALA A 169 -3.64 11.19 -8.32
CA ALA A 169 -5.10 11.03 -8.33
C ALA A 169 -5.77 11.49 -9.64
N MET A 170 -5.07 12.27 -10.47
CA MET A 170 -5.53 12.62 -11.82
C MET A 170 -5.43 11.46 -12.82
N ARG A 171 -4.71 10.38 -12.48
CA ARG A 171 -4.43 9.25 -13.39
C ARG A 171 -5.16 7.97 -13.02
N LEU A 172 -5.32 7.71 -11.72
CA LEU A 172 -6.09 6.57 -11.21
C LEU A 172 -6.94 6.99 -10.01
N PRO A 173 -8.07 6.31 -9.76
CA PRO A 173 -8.93 6.61 -8.63
C PRO A 173 -8.20 6.43 -7.30
N LEU A 174 -7.92 7.54 -6.62
CA LEU A 174 -7.44 7.53 -5.25
C LEU A 174 -8.64 7.23 -4.35
N ALA A 175 -8.59 6.11 -3.63
CA ALA A 175 -9.62 5.71 -2.68
C ALA A 175 -9.38 6.33 -1.30
N MET A 176 -8.11 6.41 -0.88
CA MET A 176 -7.76 6.86 0.46
C MET A 176 -6.32 7.36 0.55
N VAL A 177 -6.05 8.29 1.46
CA VAL A 177 -4.69 8.61 1.92
C VAL A 177 -4.59 8.33 3.41
N VAL A 178 -3.64 7.49 3.82
CA VAL A 178 -3.42 7.10 5.22
C VAL A 178 -2.07 7.60 5.69
N HIS A 179 -2.03 8.33 6.79
CA HIS A 179 -0.80 8.66 7.49
C HIS A 179 -0.31 7.44 8.28
N SER A 180 0.92 7.01 8.02
CA SER A 180 1.53 5.79 8.59
C SER A 180 1.78 5.82 10.10
N GLY A 181 1.38 6.87 10.81
CA GLY A 181 1.78 7.15 12.19
C GLY A 181 3.28 7.48 12.33
N GLY A 182 3.93 7.84 11.23
CA GLY A 182 5.36 8.14 11.17
C GLY A 182 5.67 9.30 10.22
N ARG A 183 6.29 8.99 9.08
CA ARG A 183 6.78 9.99 8.10
C ARG A 183 6.24 9.80 6.68
N SER A 184 5.30 8.89 6.49
CA SER A 184 4.83 8.47 5.17
C SER A 184 3.31 8.59 5.07
N LEU A 185 2.83 9.12 3.95
CA LEU A 185 1.46 9.02 3.48
C LEU A 185 1.37 7.83 2.50
N HIS A 186 0.37 6.99 2.70
CA HIS A 186 0.06 5.86 1.84
C HIS A 186 -1.19 6.21 1.03
N GLY A 187 -1.02 6.43 -0.27
CA GLY A 187 -2.14 6.60 -1.20
C GLY A 187 -2.62 5.27 -1.73
N TRP A 188 -3.87 4.92 -1.46
CA TRP A 188 -4.53 3.70 -1.91
C TRP A 188 -5.23 3.95 -3.24
N TYR A 189 -4.68 3.45 -4.34
CA TYR A 189 -5.27 3.59 -5.68
C TYR A 189 -5.99 2.32 -6.08
N PHE A 190 -7.24 2.46 -6.51
CA PHE A 190 -8.04 1.35 -6.98
C PHE A 190 -7.56 0.90 -8.37
N VAL A 191 -7.18 -0.38 -8.49
CA VAL A 191 -6.64 -0.97 -9.72
C VAL A 191 -7.32 -2.27 -10.12
N ALA A 192 -8.34 -2.70 -9.37
CA ALA A 192 -9.05 -3.93 -9.68
C ALA A 192 -9.66 -3.85 -11.10
N GLY A 193 -9.44 -4.89 -11.90
CA GLY A 193 -9.90 -4.95 -13.29
C GLY A 193 -8.96 -4.31 -14.32
N LEU A 194 -7.91 -3.59 -13.90
CA LEU A 194 -6.84 -3.18 -14.80
C LEU A 194 -5.93 -4.37 -15.15
N SER A 195 -5.27 -4.30 -16.30
CA SER A 195 -4.17 -5.23 -16.61
C SER A 195 -2.97 -4.95 -15.71
N GLU A 196 -2.16 -5.97 -15.43
CA GLU A 196 -0.89 -5.79 -14.70
C GLU A 196 0.03 -4.79 -15.40
N ASP A 197 0.04 -4.73 -16.75
CA ASP A 197 0.81 -3.72 -17.50
C ASP A 197 0.35 -2.29 -17.23
N SER A 198 -0.97 -2.07 -17.10
CA SER A 198 -1.53 -0.75 -16.77
C SER A 198 -1.19 -0.35 -15.34
N ALA A 199 -1.33 -1.28 -14.39
CA ALA A 199 -0.93 -1.06 -13.00
C ALA A 199 0.59 -0.84 -12.89
N ASN A 200 1.39 -1.56 -13.67
CA ASN A 200 2.84 -1.43 -13.72
C ASN A 200 3.24 -0.06 -14.28
N SER A 201 2.61 0.38 -15.37
CA SER A 201 2.85 1.69 -15.96
C SER A 201 2.58 2.82 -14.97
N PHE A 202 1.49 2.73 -14.21
CA PHE A 202 1.21 3.67 -13.13
C PHE A 202 2.24 3.60 -12.01
N MET A 203 2.63 2.39 -11.57
CA MET A 203 3.68 2.21 -10.55
C MET A 203 5.01 2.81 -11.00
N ARG A 204 5.43 2.56 -12.25
CA ARG A 204 6.66 3.12 -12.83
C ARG A 204 6.62 4.65 -12.81
N TYR A 205 5.48 5.24 -13.18
CA TYR A 205 5.32 6.69 -13.11
C TYR A 205 5.39 7.21 -11.66
N ALA A 206 4.76 6.54 -10.70
CA ALA A 206 4.91 6.90 -9.30
C ALA A 206 6.37 6.78 -8.83
N VAL A 207 7.11 5.76 -9.26
CA VAL A 207 8.53 5.58 -8.93
C VAL A 207 9.42 6.65 -9.57
N SER A 208 9.13 7.09 -10.80
CA SER A 208 9.85 8.23 -11.39
C SER A 208 9.60 9.52 -10.60
N LEU A 209 8.47 9.63 -9.92
CA LEU A 209 8.19 10.73 -8.96
C LEU A 209 8.74 10.48 -7.55
N GLY A 210 9.59 9.48 -7.36
CA GLY A 210 10.27 9.20 -6.08
C GLY A 210 9.54 8.25 -5.14
N ALA A 211 8.50 7.54 -5.60
CA ALA A 211 7.86 6.50 -4.81
C ALA A 211 8.76 5.28 -4.60
N GLY A 212 8.56 4.58 -3.48
CA GLY A 212 9.23 3.31 -3.23
C GLY A 212 8.64 2.16 -4.08
N PRO A 213 9.47 1.31 -4.74
CA PRO A 213 8.96 0.24 -5.61
C PRO A 213 8.41 -1.00 -4.87
N HIS A 214 8.62 -1.11 -3.56
CA HIS A 214 8.38 -2.33 -2.79
C HIS A 214 6.90 -2.76 -2.73
N THR A 215 5.97 -1.79 -2.78
CA THR A 215 4.51 -2.06 -2.83
C THR A 215 4.05 -2.64 -4.16
N TRP A 216 4.93 -2.72 -5.16
CA TRP A 216 4.67 -3.54 -6.34
C TRP A 216 4.53 -5.01 -5.99
N THR A 217 5.15 -5.52 -4.92
CA THR A 217 4.95 -6.93 -4.51
C THR A 217 3.50 -7.15 -4.05
N PRO A 218 2.71 -8.06 -4.66
CA PRO A 218 1.28 -8.24 -4.34
C PRO A 218 0.99 -8.45 -2.85
N CYS A 219 1.82 -9.22 -2.16
CA CYS A 219 1.66 -9.55 -0.75
C CYS A 219 2.39 -8.58 0.21
N GLN A 220 2.86 -7.43 -0.29
CA GLN A 220 3.48 -6.40 0.53
C GLN A 220 2.45 -5.84 1.50
N ALA A 221 2.78 -5.88 2.79
CA ALA A 221 1.92 -5.30 3.80
C ALA A 221 2.15 -3.79 3.89
N VAL A 222 1.07 -3.04 4.09
CA VAL A 222 1.02 -1.58 4.16
C VAL A 222 0.22 -1.14 5.39
N CYS A 223 0.26 0.13 5.74
CA CYS A 223 -0.46 0.67 6.90
C CYS A 223 -1.97 0.34 6.86
N THR A 224 -2.51 -0.20 7.94
CA THR A 224 -3.95 -0.43 8.07
C THR A 224 -4.69 0.91 8.17
N PRO A 225 -5.71 1.18 7.34
CA PRO A 225 -6.57 2.35 7.49
C PRO A 225 -7.25 2.41 8.86
N GLY A 226 -6.93 3.43 9.66
CA GLY A 226 -7.38 3.47 11.04
C GLY A 226 -6.79 2.34 11.90
N GLY A 227 -5.66 1.76 11.52
CA GLY A 227 -4.93 0.85 12.39
C GLY A 227 -4.20 1.58 13.52
N GLU A 228 -3.47 0.82 14.31
CA GLU A 228 -2.56 1.34 15.32
C GLU A 228 -1.15 0.82 15.07
N ARG A 229 -0.20 1.75 15.11
CA ARG A 229 1.23 1.47 15.02
C ARG A 229 1.88 1.61 16.38
N ARG A 230 2.71 0.65 16.76
CA ARG A 230 3.49 0.77 17.99
C ARG A 230 4.79 1.55 17.73
N VAL A 231 4.96 2.67 18.41
CA VAL A 231 6.19 3.49 18.37
C VAL A 231 6.75 3.57 19.78
N GLY A 232 7.73 2.71 20.09
CA GLY A 232 8.20 2.53 21.45
C GLY A 232 7.10 1.97 22.36
N SER A 233 6.78 2.69 23.44
CA SER A 233 5.67 2.37 24.35
C SER A 233 4.32 2.93 23.90
N GLU A 234 4.30 3.82 22.90
CA GLU A 234 3.09 4.51 22.46
C GLU A 234 2.40 3.79 21.31
N LEU A 235 1.07 3.94 21.25
CA LEU A 235 0.24 3.53 20.12
C LEU A 235 -0.15 4.78 19.35
N VAL A 236 0.26 4.83 18.09
CA VAL A 236 -0.04 5.93 17.17
C VAL A 236 -1.08 5.45 16.18
N ARG A 237 -2.19 6.18 16.08
CA ARG A 237 -3.25 5.89 15.12
C ARG A 237 -2.75 6.15 13.69
N GLN A 238 -3.10 5.27 12.77
CA GLN A 238 -2.89 5.47 11.34
C GLN A 238 -4.06 6.25 10.75
N GLU A 239 -3.97 7.58 10.86
CA GLU A 239 -5.04 8.51 10.49
C GLU A 239 -5.32 8.53 8.99
N VAL A 240 -6.59 8.60 8.61
CA VAL A 240 -7.00 8.82 7.21
C VAL A 240 -7.03 10.32 6.96
N TYR A 241 -6.37 10.80 5.90
CA TYR A 241 -6.31 12.21 5.48
C TYR A 241 -7.20 12.51 4.28
N PHE A 242 -7.61 11.47 3.56
CA PHE A 242 -8.51 11.59 2.43
C PHE A 242 -9.27 10.29 2.30
N LEU A 243 -10.56 10.39 1.97
CA LEU A 243 -11.36 9.26 1.55
C LEU A 243 -12.24 9.66 0.37
N ASN A 244 -12.27 8.83 -0.67
CA ASN A 244 -13.31 8.84 -1.68
C ASN A 244 -14.15 7.57 -1.57
N ALA A 245 -15.38 7.64 -1.05
CA ALA A 245 -16.25 6.46 -0.91
C ALA A 245 -16.81 5.91 -2.24
N ASN A 246 -16.61 6.61 -3.36
CA ASN A 246 -17.07 6.22 -4.69
C ASN A 246 -15.91 5.89 -5.64
N TYR A 247 -14.78 5.41 -5.11
CA TYR A 247 -13.56 5.15 -5.88
C TYR A 247 -13.70 4.11 -7.00
N GLU A 248 -14.77 3.29 -6.99
CA GLU A 248 -15.02 2.26 -8.02
C GLU A 248 -15.81 2.79 -9.24
N LYS A 249 -16.32 4.02 -9.18
CA LYS A 249 -17.18 4.61 -10.22
C LYS A 249 -16.41 5.45 -11.22
#